data_AF-A0A3M1QX55-F1
#
_entry.id   AF-A0A3M1QX55-F1
#
_cell.length_a   1.000
_cell.length_b   1.000
_cell.length_c   1.000
_cell.angle_alpha   90.00
_cell.angle_beta   90.00
_cell.angle_gamma   90.00
#
_symmetry.space_group_name_H-M   'P 1'
#
loop_
_entity.id
_entity.type
_entity.pdbx_description
1 polymer ?
#
loop_
_entity_poly.entity_id
_entity_poly.type
_entity_poly.pdbx_seq_one_letter_code
_entity_poly.pdbx_strand_id
1 'polypeptide(L)'
;MTDRSVQSDRSQKTGQRHWADVIAERIVAERGTRHVVSTGITPSGEIHIGNMREVVTADAIYRALQRLTPDCRFNYVSDTYDPLRRVYPFLDRAKYEREVGKPLSEIPCPCGEHVSYAEHFLLPFIEAMRQLGIGAEVIRADQLYKQ
;
A
#
# COMPACT_ATOMS: atom_id res chain seq x y z
N MET A 1 10.96 -63.16 -10.08
CA MET A 1 10.31 -62.47 -11.22
C MET A 1 9.14 -61.67 -10.64
N THR A 2 9.37 -60.79 -9.67
CA THR A 2 9.65 -59.34 -9.80
C THR A 2 8.69 -58.62 -10.73
N ASP A 3 7.62 -58.10 -10.16
CA ASP A 3 7.00 -56.88 -10.65
C ASP A 3 6.73 -55.96 -9.44
N ARG A 4 7.71 -55.08 -9.17
CA ARG A 4 7.55 -53.97 -8.23
C ARG A 4 7.20 -52.75 -9.09
N SER A 5 5.92 -52.50 -9.23
CA SER A 5 5.38 -51.27 -9.79
C SER A 5 5.97 -50.06 -9.07
N VAL A 6 6.62 -49.21 -9.85
CA VAL A 6 7.28 -47.96 -9.47
C VAL A 6 6.26 -47.04 -8.79
N GLN A 7 6.36 -46.88 -7.48
CA GLN A 7 5.81 -45.73 -6.79
C GLN A 7 6.72 -44.55 -7.11
N SER A 8 6.22 -43.61 -7.92
CA SER A 8 6.87 -42.32 -8.14
C SER A 8 6.84 -41.53 -6.83
N ASP A 9 7.91 -41.63 -6.07
CA ASP A 9 8.19 -40.79 -4.92
C ASP A 9 8.41 -39.34 -5.42
N ARG A 10 7.31 -38.59 -5.55
CA ARG A 10 7.39 -37.12 -5.57
C ARG A 10 7.72 -36.71 -4.14
N SER A 11 9.01 -36.81 -3.81
CA SER A 11 9.61 -36.14 -2.67
C SER A 11 9.23 -34.66 -2.75
N GLN A 12 8.19 -34.28 -2.01
CA GLN A 12 7.91 -32.89 -1.72
C GLN A 12 9.10 -32.39 -0.93
N LYS A 13 10.02 -31.70 -1.59
CA LYS A 13 10.95 -30.81 -0.90
C LYS A 13 10.08 -29.86 -0.09
N THR A 14 9.99 -30.07 1.22
CA THR A 14 9.45 -29.10 2.17
C THR A 14 10.43 -27.94 2.28
N GLY A 15 10.63 -27.24 1.17
CA GLY A 15 11.32 -25.97 1.14
C GLY A 15 10.63 -25.04 2.13
N GLN A 16 11.42 -24.36 2.93
CA GLN A 16 10.94 -23.43 3.94
C GLN A 16 9.97 -22.43 3.28
N ARG A 17 8.67 -22.58 3.56
CA ARG A 17 7.64 -21.74 2.96
C ARG A 17 7.67 -20.36 3.61
N HIS A 18 7.79 -19.32 2.81
CA HIS A 18 7.71 -17.96 3.32
C HIS A 18 6.27 -17.67 3.76
N TRP A 19 6.09 -16.86 4.82
CA TRP A 19 4.75 -16.58 5.38
C TRP A 19 3.78 -16.00 4.33
N ALA A 20 4.29 -15.21 3.38
CA ALA A 20 3.49 -14.62 2.32
C ALA A 20 2.96 -15.67 1.34
N ASP A 21 3.71 -16.75 1.06
CA ASP A 21 3.25 -17.85 0.22
C ASP A 21 2.09 -18.58 0.86
N VAL A 22 2.19 -18.85 2.17
CA VAL A 22 1.11 -19.50 2.95
C VAL A 22 -0.16 -18.66 2.91
N ILE A 23 -0.06 -17.34 3.03
CA ILE A 23 -1.22 -16.44 2.94
C ILE A 23 -1.79 -16.42 1.52
N ALA A 24 -0.95 -16.32 0.50
CA ALA A 24 -1.38 -16.29 -0.90
C ALA A 24 -2.10 -17.58 -1.31
N GLU A 25 -1.53 -18.75 -0.98
CA GLU A 25 -2.14 -20.07 -1.22
C GLU A 25 -3.54 -20.15 -0.58
N ARG A 26 -3.66 -19.70 0.68
CA ARG A 26 -4.95 -19.66 1.37
C ARG A 26 -5.95 -18.74 0.69
N ILE A 27 -5.54 -17.53 0.32
CA ILE A 27 -6.40 -16.56 -0.37
C ILE A 27 -6.93 -17.15 -1.68
N VAL A 28 -6.07 -17.79 -2.48
CA VAL A 28 -6.47 -18.38 -3.76
C VAL A 28 -7.44 -19.54 -3.56
N ALA A 29 -7.18 -20.40 -2.57
CA ALA A 29 -8.07 -21.52 -2.25
C ALA A 29 -9.47 -21.06 -1.79
N GLU A 30 -9.55 -19.94 -1.05
CA GLU A 30 -10.80 -19.44 -0.49
C GLU A 30 -11.55 -18.48 -1.41
N ARG A 31 -10.84 -17.71 -2.26
CA ARG A 31 -11.38 -16.53 -2.95
C ARG A 31 -11.20 -16.55 -4.47
N GLY A 32 -10.69 -17.63 -5.05
CA GLY A 32 -10.48 -17.76 -6.50
C GLY A 32 -9.18 -17.09 -6.96
N THR A 33 -9.13 -16.61 -8.21
CA THR A 33 -7.85 -16.20 -8.85
C THR A 33 -7.77 -14.72 -9.25
N ARG A 34 -8.76 -13.90 -8.88
CA ARG A 34 -8.76 -12.45 -9.17
C ARG A 34 -8.68 -11.68 -7.87
N HIS A 35 -7.58 -10.95 -7.68
CA HIS A 35 -7.32 -10.26 -6.42
C HIS A 35 -6.79 -8.84 -6.63
N VAL A 36 -7.20 -7.95 -5.73
CA VAL A 36 -6.62 -6.63 -5.56
C VAL A 36 -6.14 -6.55 -4.12
N VAL A 37 -4.84 -6.32 -3.94
CA VAL A 37 -4.25 -5.97 -2.65
C VAL A 37 -4.32 -4.44 -2.52
N SER A 38 -4.70 -3.94 -1.36
CA SER A 38 -4.76 -2.49 -1.13
C SER A 38 -4.20 -2.14 0.24
N THR A 39 -3.51 -1.01 0.29
CA THR A 39 -3.10 -0.32 1.52
C THR A 39 -3.54 1.12 1.45
N GLY A 40 -3.49 1.85 2.56
CA GLY A 40 -3.83 3.26 2.50
C GLY A 40 -3.40 4.09 3.71
N ILE A 41 -3.33 5.40 3.50
CA ILE A 41 -3.04 6.35 4.56
C ILE A 41 -3.59 7.74 4.24
N THR A 42 -3.99 8.45 5.29
CA THR A 42 -4.18 9.89 5.27
C THR A 42 -2.82 10.63 5.32
N PRO A 43 -2.46 11.46 4.33
CA PRO A 43 -1.22 12.25 4.35
C PRO A 43 -1.35 13.49 5.25
N SER A 44 -1.75 13.31 6.51
CA SER A 44 -1.99 14.40 7.46
C SER A 44 -0.72 14.98 8.10
N GLY A 45 0.45 14.46 7.75
CA GLY A 45 1.76 14.82 8.31
C GLY A 45 2.82 13.85 7.78
N GLU A 46 4.05 13.93 8.32
CA GLU A 46 5.14 13.03 7.91
C GLU A 46 4.74 11.55 8.02
N ILE A 47 4.93 10.82 6.92
CA ILE A 47 4.63 9.40 6.85
C ILE A 47 5.87 8.61 7.28
N HIS A 48 5.76 7.89 8.39
CA HIS A 48 6.91 7.27 9.05
C HIS A 48 7.04 5.77 8.73
N ILE A 49 8.14 5.16 9.17
CA ILE A 49 8.44 3.73 8.96
C ILE A 49 7.32 2.77 9.41
N GLY A 50 6.55 3.15 10.43
CA GLY A 50 5.39 2.38 10.88
C GLY A 50 4.31 2.22 9.79
N ASN A 51 4.10 3.21 8.93
CA ASN A 51 3.18 3.12 7.80
C ASN A 51 3.76 2.28 6.67
N MET A 52 5.07 2.38 6.46
CA MET A 52 5.78 1.54 5.47
C MET A 52 5.63 0.05 5.78
N ARG A 53 5.51 -0.35 7.06
CA ARG A 53 5.26 -1.75 7.44
C ARG A 53 4.00 -2.31 6.79
N GLU A 54 2.92 -1.52 6.71
CA GLU A 54 1.69 -1.94 6.04
C GLU A 54 1.94 -2.22 4.56
N VAL A 55 2.59 -1.27 3.88
CA VAL A 55 2.93 -1.35 2.45
C VAL A 55 3.85 -2.54 2.14
N VAL A 56 4.90 -2.74 2.94
CA VAL A 56 5.85 -3.87 2.76
C VAL A 56 5.17 -5.22 3.00
N THR A 57 4.26 -5.29 3.98
CA THR A 57 3.49 -6.52 4.24
C THR A 57 2.58 -6.83 3.05
N ALA A 58 1.90 -5.82 2.53
CA ALA A 58 1.05 -5.94 1.34
C ALA A 58 1.87 -6.31 0.10
N ASP A 59 3.03 -5.69 -0.12
CA ASP A 59 3.92 -6.00 -1.25
C ASP A 59 4.41 -7.46 -1.22
N ALA A 60 4.77 -7.98 -0.05
CA ALA A 60 5.17 -9.38 0.10
C ALA A 60 4.03 -10.35 -0.28
N ILE A 61 2.80 -10.07 0.17
CA ILE A 61 1.61 -10.86 -0.18
C ILE A 61 1.29 -10.70 -1.67
N TYR A 62 1.34 -9.47 -2.20
CA TYR A 62 1.10 -9.16 -3.60
C TYR A 62 2.04 -9.95 -4.51
N ARG A 63 3.36 -9.95 -4.24
CA ARG A 63 4.33 -10.72 -5.02
C ARG A 63 4.07 -12.22 -4.95
N ALA A 64 3.62 -12.73 -3.80
CA ALA A 64 3.24 -14.13 -3.65
C ALA A 64 1.97 -14.46 -4.45
N LEU A 65 0.94 -13.60 -4.37
CA LEU A 65 -0.27 -13.72 -5.18
C LEU A 65 0.01 -13.63 -6.67
N GLN A 66 0.90 -12.73 -7.11
CA GLN A 66 1.23 -12.56 -8.53
C GLN A 66 1.82 -13.83 -9.15
N ARG A 67 2.57 -14.64 -8.37
CA ARG A 67 3.07 -15.95 -8.83
C ARG A 67 1.96 -16.98 -9.05
N LEU A 68 0.86 -16.89 -8.32
CA LEU A 68 -0.29 -17.80 -8.41
C LEU A 68 -1.40 -17.26 -9.33
N THR A 69 -1.51 -15.94 -9.42
CA THR A 69 -2.58 -15.17 -10.05
C THR A 69 -1.98 -13.96 -10.77
N PRO A 70 -1.55 -14.11 -12.04
CA PRO A 70 -0.83 -13.06 -12.76
C PRO A 70 -1.56 -11.72 -12.88
N ASP A 71 -2.90 -11.73 -12.85
CA ASP A 71 -3.76 -10.54 -12.94
C ASP A 71 -3.92 -9.79 -11.60
N CYS A 72 -3.21 -10.19 -10.54
CA CYS A 72 -3.28 -9.50 -9.26
C CYS A 72 -2.84 -8.04 -9.39
N ARG A 73 -3.58 -7.11 -8.77
CA ARG A 73 -3.25 -5.68 -8.69
C ARG A 73 -2.86 -5.28 -7.28
N PHE A 74 -2.06 -4.23 -7.17
CA PHE A 74 -1.68 -3.64 -5.89
C PHE A 74 -1.91 -2.14 -5.90
N ASN A 75 -2.78 -1.68 -5.01
CA ASN A 75 -3.14 -0.28 -4.86
C ASN A 75 -2.58 0.30 -3.55
N TYR A 76 -2.18 1.56 -3.62
CA TYR A 76 -1.94 2.41 -2.47
C TYR A 76 -2.91 3.59 -2.53
N VAL A 77 -3.85 3.64 -1.60
CA VAL A 77 -4.87 4.69 -1.53
C VAL A 77 -4.41 5.77 -0.57
N SER A 78 -4.16 6.97 -1.09
CA SER A 78 -3.91 8.13 -0.27
C SER A 78 -5.22 8.88 -0.03
N ASP A 79 -5.63 8.98 1.23
CA ASP A 79 -6.85 9.68 1.66
C ASP A 79 -6.64 11.20 1.66
N THR A 80 -6.28 11.74 0.50
CA THR A 80 -6.02 13.17 0.24
C THR A 80 -7.25 14.07 0.44
N TYR A 81 -8.44 13.47 0.56
CA TYR A 81 -9.70 14.20 0.76
C TYR A 81 -10.16 14.25 2.22
N ASP A 82 -9.46 13.56 3.13
CA ASP A 82 -9.71 13.70 4.56
C ASP A 82 -9.54 15.16 5.01
N PRO A 83 -10.28 15.61 6.03
CA PRO A 83 -10.14 16.96 6.55
C PRO A 83 -8.91 17.10 7.45
N LEU A 84 -8.28 18.29 7.45
CA LEU A 84 -7.34 18.65 8.51
C LEU A 84 -8.09 18.72 9.85
N ARG A 85 -7.83 17.75 10.74
CA ARG A 85 -8.60 17.58 11.99
C ARG A 85 -8.33 18.67 13.04
N ARG A 86 -7.10 19.19 13.05
CA ARG A 86 -6.61 20.22 13.97
C ARG A 86 -5.32 20.80 13.42
N VAL A 87 -4.90 21.94 13.95
CA VAL A 87 -3.53 22.43 13.73
C VAL A 87 -2.56 21.58 14.55
N TYR A 88 -1.61 20.93 13.90
CA TYR A 88 -0.55 20.15 14.54
C TYR A 88 0.63 21.06 14.97
N PRO A 89 1.45 20.66 15.95
CA PRO A 89 2.54 21.50 16.47
C PRO A 89 3.58 21.94 15.43
N PHE A 90 3.75 21.17 14.35
CA PHE A 90 4.68 21.49 13.26
C PHE A 90 4.13 22.52 12.26
N LEU A 91 2.88 22.96 12.42
CA LEU A 91 2.23 23.93 11.53
C LEU A 91 2.14 25.31 12.18
N ASP A 92 2.29 26.34 11.36
CA ASP A 92 2.00 27.72 11.76
C ASP A 92 0.50 27.87 12.04
N ARG A 93 0.17 28.06 13.32
CA ARG A 93 -1.21 28.21 13.77
C ARG A 93 -1.92 29.40 13.11
N ALA A 94 -1.25 30.53 12.91
CA ALA A 94 -1.86 31.69 12.30
C ALA A 94 -2.29 31.43 10.85
N LYS A 95 -1.56 30.55 10.14
CA LYS A 95 -1.85 30.15 8.76
C LYS A 95 -2.88 29.04 8.66
N TYR A 96 -2.81 28.04 9.54
CA TYR A 96 -3.55 26.78 9.39
C TYR A 96 -4.84 26.67 10.21
N GLU A 97 -5.10 27.55 11.19
CA GLU A 97 -6.35 27.50 11.99
C GLU A 97 -7.60 27.57 11.09
N ARG A 98 -7.58 28.45 10.08
CA ARG A 98 -8.68 28.63 9.11
C ARG A 98 -8.81 27.50 8.08
N GLU A 99 -7.82 26.61 8.02
CA GLU A 99 -7.79 25.48 7.08
C GLU A 99 -8.33 24.19 7.72
N VAL A 100 -8.54 24.18 9.05
CA VAL A 100 -9.14 23.05 9.77
C VAL A 100 -10.53 22.75 9.19
N GLY A 101 -10.79 21.46 8.97
CA GLY A 101 -12.03 20.97 8.35
C GLY A 101 -12.00 20.91 6.82
N LYS A 102 -11.03 21.57 6.15
CA LYS A 102 -10.89 21.47 4.70
C LYS A 102 -10.14 20.20 4.27
N PRO A 103 -10.42 19.65 3.06
CA PRO A 103 -9.68 18.52 2.52
C PRO A 103 -8.18 18.80 2.42
N LEU A 104 -7.33 17.84 2.79
CA LEU A 104 -5.86 18.01 2.75
C LEU A 104 -5.34 18.38 1.34
N SER A 105 -6.01 17.91 0.29
CA SER A 105 -5.74 18.24 -1.11
C SER A 105 -6.00 19.71 -1.47
N GLU A 106 -6.79 20.43 -0.67
CA GLU A 106 -7.18 21.83 -0.91
C GLU A 106 -6.47 22.82 -0.01
N ILE A 107 -5.65 22.32 0.92
CA ILE A 107 -4.89 23.15 1.86
C ILE A 107 -3.53 23.51 1.24
N PRO A 108 -3.06 24.76 1.36
CA PRO A 108 -1.75 25.15 0.87
C PRO A 108 -0.60 24.35 1.52
N CYS A 109 0.40 24.01 0.70
CA CYS A 109 1.63 23.36 1.16
C CYS A 109 2.33 24.17 2.30
N PRO A 110 2.79 23.50 3.37
CA PRO A 110 3.56 24.14 4.44
C PRO A 110 4.86 24.81 3.96
N CYS A 111 5.62 24.16 3.08
CA CYS A 111 6.87 24.71 2.55
C CYS A 111 6.69 25.63 1.33
N GLY A 112 5.49 25.65 0.71
CA GLY A 112 5.19 26.46 -0.46
C GLY A 112 5.66 25.90 -1.81
N GLU A 113 6.26 24.71 -1.83
CA GLU A 113 6.86 24.11 -3.06
C GLU A 113 6.01 23.02 -3.71
N HIS A 114 4.98 22.52 -3.02
CA HIS A 114 4.11 21.46 -3.51
C HIS A 114 2.71 22.01 -3.81
N VAL A 115 1.96 21.29 -4.65
CA VAL A 115 0.60 21.68 -5.08
C VAL A 115 -0.36 21.81 -3.89
N SER A 116 -0.23 20.96 -2.88
CA SER A 116 -1.08 20.96 -1.69
C SER A 116 -0.37 20.43 -0.45
N TYR A 117 -1.02 20.56 0.70
CA TYR A 117 -0.62 19.93 1.96
C TYR A 117 -0.53 18.41 1.80
N ALA A 118 -1.51 17.79 1.15
CA ALA A 118 -1.49 16.34 0.90
C ALA A 118 -0.26 15.92 0.09
N GLU A 119 0.04 16.61 -1.02
CA GLU A 119 1.20 16.26 -1.87
C GLU A 119 2.54 16.44 -1.13
N HIS A 120 2.64 17.44 -0.26
CA HIS A 120 3.85 17.70 0.52
C HIS A 120 4.28 16.47 1.35
N PHE A 121 3.32 15.78 1.96
CA PHE A 121 3.60 14.60 2.77
C PHE A 121 3.56 13.29 1.98
N LEU A 122 2.80 13.24 0.90
CA LEU A 122 2.64 12.05 0.08
C LEU A 122 3.85 11.78 -0.84
N LEU A 123 4.38 12.80 -1.52
CA LEU A 123 5.43 12.62 -2.53
C LEU A 123 6.72 11.99 -1.99
N PRO A 124 7.26 12.38 -0.81
CA PRO A 124 8.42 11.71 -0.24
C PRO A 124 8.17 10.23 0.03
N PHE A 125 6.95 9.86 0.42
CA PHE A 125 6.59 8.47 0.67
C PHE A 125 6.47 7.65 -0.62
N ILE A 126 5.91 8.23 -1.69
CA ILE A 126 5.89 7.61 -3.02
C ILE A 126 7.31 7.34 -3.50
N GLU A 127 8.22 8.30 -3.32
CA GLU A 127 9.63 8.13 -3.68
C GLU A 127 10.30 7.03 -2.85
N ALA A 128 10.01 6.94 -1.55
CA ALA A 128 10.50 5.85 -0.71
C ALA A 128 10.00 4.47 -1.18
N MET A 129 8.71 4.34 -1.54
CA MET A 129 8.17 3.11 -2.13
C MET A 129 8.91 2.74 -3.42
N ARG A 130 9.17 3.73 -4.28
CA ARG A 130 9.91 3.54 -5.54
C ARG A 130 11.34 3.04 -5.28
N GLN A 131 12.06 3.63 -4.32
CA GLN A 131 13.42 3.23 -3.96
C GLN A 131 13.49 1.79 -3.40
N LEU A 132 12.43 1.35 -2.72
CA LEU A 132 12.29 -0.03 -2.22
C LEU A 132 11.82 -1.02 -3.30
N GLY A 133 11.55 -0.55 -4.53
CA GLY A 133 11.05 -1.37 -5.62
C GLY A 133 9.62 -1.86 -5.40
N ILE A 134 8.80 -1.10 -4.67
CA ILE A 134 7.39 -1.38 -4.42
C ILE A 134 6.55 -0.73 -5.54
N GLY A 135 5.94 -1.55 -6.38
CA GLY A 135 5.21 -1.11 -7.57
C GLY A 135 3.69 -0.96 -7.37
N ALA A 136 3.26 -0.32 -6.30
CA ALA A 136 1.83 -0.07 -6.07
C ALA A 136 1.30 1.08 -6.97
N GLU A 137 0.08 0.93 -7.46
CA GLU A 137 -0.66 2.00 -8.14
C GLU A 137 -1.16 3.01 -7.10
N VAL A 138 -0.67 4.25 -7.18
CA VAL A 138 -1.05 5.32 -6.25
C VAL A 138 -2.37 5.94 -6.69
N ILE A 139 -3.37 5.82 -5.82
CA ILE A 139 -4.71 6.37 -6.01
C ILE A 139 -4.89 7.51 -5.01
N ARG A 140 -5.29 8.68 -5.51
CA ARG A 140 -5.59 9.86 -4.67
C ARG A 140 -7.10 9.98 -4.49
N ALA A 141 -7.56 9.95 -3.25
CA ALA A 141 -9.00 9.97 -2.96
C ALA A 141 -9.69 11.21 -3.50
N ASP A 142 -9.10 12.40 -3.34
CA ASP A 142 -9.69 13.66 -3.83
C ASP A 142 -9.98 13.64 -5.35
N GLN A 143 -9.10 13.01 -6.13
CA GLN A 143 -9.28 12.86 -7.56
C GLN A 143 -10.43 11.94 -7.92
N LEU A 144 -10.70 10.91 -7.11
CA LEU A 144 -11.84 10.00 -7.30
C LEU A 144 -13.17 10.66 -6.90
N TYR A 145 -13.18 11.45 -5.83
CA TYR A 145 -14.39 12.13 -5.37
C TYR A 145 -14.82 13.29 -6.28
N LYS A 146 -13.88 13.87 -7.04
CA LYS A 146 -14.11 15.01 -7.96
C LYS A 146 -14.49 14.60 -9.39
N GLN A 147 -14.55 13.30 -9.67
CA GLN A 147 -15.03 12.73 -10.94
C GLN A 147 -16.55 12.62 -10.93
#